data_AF-A0A957N320-F1
#
_entry.id   AF-A0A957N320-F1
#
_cell.length_a   1.000
_cell.length_b   1.000
_cell.length_c   1.000
_cell.angle_alpha   90.00
_cell.angle_beta   90.00
_cell.angle_gamma   90.00
#
_symmetry.space_group_name_H-M   'P 1'
#
loop_
_entity.id
_entity.type
_entity.pdbx_description
1 polymer ?
#
loop_
_entity_poly.entity_id
_entity_poly.type
_entity_poly.pdbx_seq_one_letter_code
_entity_poly.pdbx_strand_id
1 'polypeptide(L)'
;MAYSFNDLFRPLRLSMRINGAVIGFGLGLSFIFAPLSGLVNHGVLAGAPSWPARLIGALLIGMGVFFILAATDRIIETPTLITTIVANGLVAIVLLVAYLQGDFGQLFLLGRVILVIVVALSLVGAVLPLRYLAAEYRT
;
A
#
# COMPACT_ATOMS: atom_id res chain seq x y z
N MET A 1 10.75 22.40 -10.03
CA MET A 1 9.96 22.55 -8.79
C MET A 1 10.92 22.83 -7.66
N ALA A 2 10.97 24.06 -7.15
CA ALA A 2 11.85 24.43 -6.04
C ALA A 2 11.28 23.81 -4.75
N TYR A 3 11.89 22.72 -4.28
CA TYR A 3 11.57 22.10 -3.00
C TYR A 3 12.14 23.00 -1.89
N SER A 4 11.28 23.75 -1.21
CA SER A 4 11.66 24.48 0.00
C SER A 4 11.88 23.48 1.14
N PHE A 5 12.95 23.67 1.93
CA PHE A 5 13.18 22.92 3.17
C PHE A 5 12.03 23.06 4.19
N ASN A 6 11.10 23.99 3.95
CA ASN A 6 9.91 24.27 4.77
C ASN A 6 8.63 23.53 4.30
N ASP A 7 8.71 22.55 3.40
CA ASP A 7 7.53 21.75 3.00
C ASP A 7 7.10 20.80 4.14
N LEU A 8 6.10 21.25 4.91
CA LEU A 8 5.52 20.53 6.05
C LEU A 8 5.02 19.12 5.67
N PHE A 9 4.55 18.95 4.44
CA PHE A 9 3.97 17.69 3.94
C PHE A 9 4.99 16.80 3.24
N ARG A 10 6.27 17.17 3.19
CA ARG A 10 7.32 16.40 2.51
C ARG A 10 7.37 14.91 2.88
N PRO A 11 7.35 14.50 4.17
CA PRO A 11 7.44 13.09 4.51
C PRO A 11 6.15 12.33 4.14
N LEU A 12 5.00 13.01 4.19
CA LEU A 12 3.72 12.45 3.73
C LEU A 12 3.73 12.20 2.23
N ARG A 13 4.14 13.17 1.41
CA ARG A 13 4.29 13.00 -0.05
C ARG A 13 5.25 11.86 -0.38
N LEU A 14 6.36 11.76 0.34
CA LEU A 14 7.32 10.67 0.14
C LEU A 14 6.68 9.31 0.44
N SER A 15 5.96 9.20 1.55
CA SER A 15 5.24 7.98 1.92
C SER A 15 4.20 7.59 0.88
N MET A 16 3.43 8.55 0.35
CA MET A 16 2.44 8.34 -0.71
C MET A 16 3.11 7.84 -2.00
N ARG A 17 4.23 8.43 -2.40
CA ARG A 17 4.99 7.99 -3.59
C ARG A 17 5.56 6.58 -3.42
N ILE A 18 6.16 6.29 -2.26
CA ILE A 18 6.71 4.96 -1.99
C ILE A 18 5.60 3.92 -1.93
N ASN A 19 4.50 4.18 -1.22
CA ASN A 19 3.35 3.28 -1.16
C ASN A 19 2.71 3.10 -2.54
N GLY A 20 2.54 4.19 -3.30
CA GLY A 20 2.00 4.12 -4.65
C GLY A 20 2.88 3.29 -5.59
N ALA A 21 4.19 3.46 -5.54
CA ALA A 21 5.13 2.72 -6.37
C ALA A 21 5.29 1.26 -5.96
N VAL A 22 5.50 0.98 -4.66
CA VAL A 22 5.82 -0.36 -4.16
C VAL A 22 4.55 -1.19 -3.98
N ILE A 23 3.59 -0.68 -3.20
CA ILE A 23 2.36 -1.40 -2.88
C ILE A 23 1.38 -1.32 -4.06
N GLY A 24 1.19 -0.12 -4.62
CA GLY A 24 0.26 0.07 -5.72
C GLY A 24 0.73 -0.59 -7.02
N PHE A 25 1.82 -0.09 -7.59
CA PHE A 25 2.35 -0.61 -8.85
C PHE A 25 3.12 -1.92 -8.69
N GLY A 26 4.05 -2.03 -7.73
CA GLY A 26 4.87 -3.23 -7.56
C GLY A 26 4.04 -4.48 -7.30
N LEU A 27 3.23 -4.48 -6.24
CA LEU A 27 2.34 -5.60 -5.96
C LEU A 27 1.20 -5.69 -6.99
N GLY A 28 0.59 -4.58 -7.39
CA GLY A 28 -0.51 -4.60 -8.35
C GLY A 28 -0.14 -5.23 -9.69
N LEU A 29 1.00 -4.81 -10.28
CA LEU A 29 1.52 -5.41 -11.51
C LEU A 29 1.91 -6.87 -11.31
N SER A 30 2.50 -7.23 -10.17
CA SER A 30 2.80 -8.63 -9.86
C SER A 30 1.53 -9.48 -9.85
N PHE A 31 0.46 -8.98 -9.24
CA PHE A 31 -0.82 -9.67 -9.19
C PHE A 31 -1.54 -9.69 -10.53
N ILE A 32 -1.28 -8.77 -11.47
CA ILE A 32 -1.90 -8.76 -12.81
C ILE A 32 -1.13 -9.63 -13.82
N PHE A 33 0.20 -9.65 -13.76
CA PHE A 33 1.03 -10.28 -14.78
C PHE A 33 1.69 -11.59 -14.33
N ALA A 34 1.81 -11.86 -13.03
CA ALA A 34 2.43 -13.11 -12.58
C ALA A 34 1.61 -14.33 -13.06
N PRO A 35 2.26 -15.38 -13.59
CA PRO A 35 1.56 -16.60 -13.97
C PRO A 35 0.98 -17.30 -12.74
N LEU A 36 -0.17 -17.99 -12.90
CA LEU A 36 -0.80 -18.72 -11.80
C LEU A 36 0.14 -19.76 -11.19
N SER A 37 0.91 -20.47 -12.02
CA SER A 37 1.94 -21.41 -11.56
C SER A 37 2.99 -20.73 -10.68
N GLY A 38 3.40 -19.51 -11.02
CA GLY A 38 4.29 -18.71 -10.19
C GLY A 38 3.66 -18.36 -8.84
N LEU A 39 2.43 -17.87 -8.83
CA LEU A 39 1.73 -17.50 -7.59
C LEU A 39 1.48 -18.72 -6.68
N VAL A 40 1.14 -19.88 -7.24
CA VAL A 40 0.96 -21.13 -6.49
C VAL A 40 2.29 -21.62 -5.94
N ASN A 41 3.33 -21.65 -6.77
CA ASN A 41 4.66 -22.12 -6.36
C ASN A 41 5.28 -21.26 -5.26
N HIS A 42 4.94 -19.97 -5.17
CA HIS A 42 5.41 -19.09 -4.11
C HIS A 42 4.49 -19.07 -2.87
N GLY A 43 3.47 -19.91 -2.83
CA GLY A 43 2.54 -20.02 -1.71
C GLY A 43 1.57 -18.84 -1.57
N VAL A 44 1.40 -18.04 -2.64
CA VAL A 44 0.50 -16.86 -2.65
C VAL A 44 -0.94 -17.27 -2.93
N LEU A 45 -1.16 -18.34 -3.71
CA LEU A 45 -2.48 -18.88 -4.02
C LEU A 45 -2.50 -20.40 -3.80
N ALA A 46 -3.55 -20.90 -3.15
CA ALA A 46 -3.74 -22.34 -2.91
C ALA A 46 -4.41 -23.07 -4.10
N GLY A 47 -4.07 -22.70 -5.34
CA GLY A 47 -4.70 -23.28 -6.55
C GLY A 47 -6.11 -22.76 -6.87
N ALA A 48 -6.55 -21.70 -6.21
CA ALA A 48 -7.81 -21.01 -6.50
C ALA A 48 -7.79 -20.31 -7.88
N PRO A 49 -8.96 -19.95 -8.44
CA PRO A 49 -9.04 -19.15 -9.66
C PRO A 49 -8.18 -17.89 -9.55
N SER A 50 -7.51 -17.51 -10.65
CA SER A 50 -6.59 -16.36 -10.65
C SER A 50 -7.30 -15.00 -10.71
N TRP A 51 -8.57 -14.95 -11.14
CA TRP A 51 -9.30 -13.71 -11.35
C TRP A 51 -9.45 -12.82 -10.10
N PRO A 52 -9.66 -13.32 -8.87
CA PRO A 52 -9.72 -12.47 -7.68
C PRO A 52 -8.37 -11.78 -7.42
N ALA A 53 -7.27 -12.49 -7.63
CA ALA A 53 -5.94 -11.91 -7.53
C ALA A 53 -5.72 -10.81 -8.57
N ARG A 54 -6.20 -11.00 -9.81
CA ARG A 54 -6.15 -9.96 -10.86
C ARG A 54 -6.95 -8.72 -10.47
N LEU A 55 -8.15 -8.88 -9.89
CA LEU A 55 -8.97 -7.75 -9.41
C LEU A 55 -8.29 -7.00 -8.27
N ILE A 56 -7.71 -7.72 -7.30
CA ILE A 56 -6.92 -7.12 -6.23
C ILE A 56 -5.75 -6.34 -6.84
N GLY A 57 -5.06 -6.92 -7.83
CA GLY A 57 -3.99 -6.23 -8.55
C GLY A 57 -4.44 -4.94 -9.22
N ALA A 58 -5.60 -4.95 -9.89
CA ALA A 58 -6.17 -3.75 -10.52
C ALA A 58 -6.54 -2.67 -9.49
N LEU A 59 -7.12 -3.06 -8.35
CA LEU A 59 -7.44 -2.15 -7.25
C LEU A 59 -6.17 -1.53 -6.65
N LEU A 60 -5.11 -2.31 -6.47
CA LEU A 60 -3.82 -1.82 -6.00
C LEU A 60 -3.20 -0.82 -6.98
N ILE A 61 -3.28 -1.07 -8.28
CA ILE A 61 -2.83 -0.09 -9.28
C ILE A 61 -3.65 1.19 -9.20
N GLY A 62 -4.97 1.10 -9.09
CA GLY A 62 -5.84 2.27 -8.92
C GLY A 62 -5.47 3.10 -7.69
N MET A 63 -5.25 2.42 -6.55
CA MET A 63 -4.74 3.03 -5.32
C MET A 63 -3.35 3.67 -5.55
N GLY A 64 -2.47 3.01 -6.30
CA GLY A 64 -1.14 3.51 -6.62
C GLY A 64 -1.15 4.78 -7.44
N VAL A 65 -2.01 4.84 -8.47
CA VAL A 65 -2.26 6.04 -9.27
C VAL A 65 -2.78 7.16 -8.38
N PHE A 66 -3.78 6.89 -7.54
CA PHE A 66 -4.32 7.87 -6.61
C PHE A 66 -3.24 8.46 -5.69
N PHE A 67 -2.40 7.63 -5.06
CA PHE A 67 -1.34 8.12 -4.18
C PHE A 67 -0.25 8.91 -4.90
N ILE A 68 0.13 8.50 -6.11
CA ILE A 68 1.13 9.26 -6.89
C ILE A 68 0.57 10.63 -7.27
N LEU A 69 -0.68 10.70 -7.73
CA LEU A 69 -1.33 11.97 -8.09
C LEU A 69 -1.50 12.86 -6.85
N ALA A 70 -2.05 12.32 -5.76
CA ALA A 70 -2.21 13.03 -4.49
C ALA A 70 -0.88 13.58 -3.94
N ALA A 71 0.24 12.88 -4.16
CA ALA A 71 1.55 13.35 -3.73
C ALA A 71 2.07 14.56 -4.52
N THR A 72 1.46 14.89 -5.67
CA THR A 72 1.81 16.06 -6.49
C THR A 72 1.06 17.32 -6.08
N ASP A 73 -0.08 17.19 -5.40
CA ASP A 73 -0.92 18.34 -5.03
C ASP A 73 -0.23 19.30 -4.07
N ARG A 74 -0.38 20.60 -4.27
CA ARG A 74 0.29 21.62 -3.43
C ARG A 74 -0.21 21.57 -1.98
N ILE A 75 -1.50 21.32 -1.80
CA ILE A 75 -2.18 21.20 -0.50
C ILE A 75 -2.79 19.81 -0.48
N ILE A 76 -2.56 19.07 0.61
CA ILE A 76 -3.17 17.75 0.79
C ILE A 76 -4.41 17.95 1.64
N GLU A 77 -5.58 17.84 1.02
CA GLU A 77 -6.86 18.04 1.69
C GLU A 77 -7.23 16.87 2.62
N THR A 78 -8.09 17.14 3.60
CA THR A 78 -8.63 16.15 4.54
C THR A 78 -9.14 14.86 3.87
N PRO A 79 -9.90 14.88 2.75
CA PRO A 79 -10.36 13.65 2.09
C PRO A 79 -9.20 12.77 1.62
N THR A 80 -8.12 13.38 1.15
CA THR A 80 -6.90 12.68 0.72
C THR A 80 -6.17 12.06 1.91
N LEU A 81 -6.11 12.77 3.04
CA LEU A 81 -5.55 12.21 4.29
C LEU A 81 -6.35 10.99 4.75
N ILE A 82 -7.67 11.10 4.81
CA ILE A 82 -8.57 10.01 5.22
C ILE A 82 -8.43 8.82 4.26
N THR A 83 -8.46 9.06 2.95
CA THR A 83 -8.31 8.00 1.94
C THR A 83 -6.97 7.29 2.10
N THR A 84 -5.90 8.02 2.40
CA THR A 84 -4.56 7.44 2.63
C THR A 84 -4.52 6.59 3.89
N ILE A 85 -5.14 7.04 4.98
CA ILE A 85 -5.25 6.27 6.23
C ILE A 85 -6.03 4.99 5.99
N VAL A 86 -7.22 5.10 5.39
CA VAL A 86 -8.14 3.98 5.19
C VAL A 86 -7.55 2.95 4.23
N ALA A 87 -7.03 3.38 3.08
CA ALA A 87 -6.50 2.45 2.08
C ALA A 87 -5.28 1.68 2.62
N ASN A 88 -4.30 2.37 3.21
CA ASN A 88 -3.15 1.69 3.79
C ASN A 88 -3.51 0.87 5.03
N GLY A 89 -4.43 1.37 5.86
CA GLY A 89 -4.91 0.67 7.05
C GLY A 89 -5.64 -0.62 6.72
N LEU A 90 -6.51 -0.61 5.71
CA LEU A 90 -7.20 -1.82 5.23
C LEU A 90 -6.21 -2.85 4.68
N VAL A 91 -5.22 -2.44 3.91
CA VAL A 91 -4.16 -3.35 3.43
C VAL A 91 -3.43 -3.99 4.62
N ALA A 92 -3.02 -3.19 5.61
CA ALA A 92 -2.35 -3.71 6.80
C ALA A 92 -3.24 -4.68 7.61
N ILE A 93 -4.53 -4.35 7.79
CA ILE A 93 -5.49 -5.20 8.50
C ILE A 93 -5.69 -6.53 7.77
N VAL A 94 -5.89 -6.50 6.46
CA VAL A 94 -6.08 -7.73 5.65
C VAL A 94 -4.83 -8.62 5.76
N LEU A 95 -3.64 -8.05 5.67
CA LEU A 95 -2.39 -8.80 5.83
C LEU A 95 -2.23 -9.35 7.25
N LEU A 96 -2.63 -8.60 8.28
CA LEU A 96 -2.62 -9.09 9.66
C LEU A 96 -3.59 -10.26 9.85
N VAL A 97 -4.81 -10.16 9.32
CA VAL A 97 -5.82 -11.23 9.38
C VAL A 97 -5.31 -12.48 8.69
N ALA A 98 -4.77 -12.35 7.47
CA ALA A 98 -4.18 -13.48 6.74
C ALA A 98 -3.01 -14.13 7.50
N TYR A 99 -2.19 -13.32 8.18
CA TYR A 99 -1.13 -13.84 9.04
C TYR A 99 -1.69 -14.65 10.22
N LEU A 100 -2.71 -14.13 10.91
CA LEU A 100 -3.35 -14.82 12.04
C LEU A 100 -4.08 -16.11 11.61
N GLN A 101 -4.58 -16.17 10.39
CA GLN A 101 -5.17 -17.38 9.80
C GLN A 101 -4.13 -18.42 9.37
N GLY A 102 -2.84 -18.06 9.37
CA GLY A 102 -1.76 -18.95 8.97
C GLY A 102 -1.57 -19.06 7.45
N ASP A 103 -2.20 -18.19 6.65
CA ASP A 103 -2.17 -18.24 5.19
C ASP A 103 -0.75 -18.10 4.62
N PHE A 104 0.15 -17.45 5.37
CA PHE A 104 1.56 -17.27 4.98
C PHE A 104 2.49 -18.42 5.44
N GLY A 105 1.94 -19.53 5.96
CA GLY A 105 2.74 -20.67 6.42
C GLY A 105 3.68 -21.24 5.34
N GLN A 106 3.23 -21.24 4.08
CA GLN A 106 3.98 -21.75 2.94
C GLN A 106 4.82 -20.69 2.18
N LEU A 107 4.86 -19.44 2.65
CA LEU A 107 5.68 -18.41 1.99
C LEU A 107 7.16 -18.70 2.17
N PHE A 108 7.90 -18.63 1.05
CA PHE A 108 9.36 -18.65 1.03
C PHE A 108 9.95 -17.49 1.82
N LEU A 109 11.21 -17.64 2.29
CA LEU A 109 11.93 -16.62 3.07
C LEU A 109 11.85 -15.23 2.42
N LEU A 110 12.10 -15.15 1.11
CA LEU A 110 12.07 -13.89 0.37
C LEU A 110 10.65 -13.29 0.32
N GLY A 111 9.63 -14.14 0.18
CA GLY A 111 8.22 -13.72 0.27
C GLY A 111 7.87 -13.17 1.64
N ARG A 112 8.38 -13.77 2.72
CA ARG A 112 8.19 -13.27 4.09
C ARG A 112 8.85 -11.90 4.29
N VAL A 113 10.06 -11.71 3.77
CA VAL A 113 10.75 -10.41 3.84
C VAL A 113 9.95 -9.33 3.09
N ILE A 114 9.47 -9.65 1.88
CA ILE A 114 8.61 -8.74 1.11
C ILE A 114 7.33 -8.42 1.89
N LEU A 115 6.66 -9.43 2.46
CA LEU A 115 5.45 -9.25 3.26
C LEU A 115 5.68 -8.26 4.42
N VAL A 116 6.77 -8.44 5.17
CA VAL A 116 7.13 -7.53 6.29
C VAL A 116 7.34 -6.10 5.79
N ILE A 117 8.04 -5.92 4.66
CA ILE A 117 8.24 -4.61 4.05
C ILE A 117 6.90 -3.97 3.67
N VAL A 118 6.01 -4.73 3.02
CA VAL A 118 4.69 -4.25 2.62
C VAL A 118 3.87 -3.84 3.83
N VAL A 119 3.81 -4.66 4.88
CA VAL A 119 3.10 -4.33 6.12
C VAL A 119 3.67 -3.07 6.76
N ALA A 120 5.00 -2.96 6.86
CA ALA A 120 5.65 -1.79 7.44
C ALA A 120 5.32 -0.51 6.65
N LEU A 121 5.38 -0.57 5.31
CA LEU A 121 5.03 0.55 4.43
C LEU A 121 3.55 0.95 4.54
N SER A 122 2.64 -0.03 4.62
CA SER A 122 1.22 0.21 4.87
C SER A 122 0.99 0.87 6.23
N LEU A 123 1.64 0.39 7.29
CA LEU A 123 1.51 1.00 8.62
C LEU A 123 2.04 2.44 8.63
N VAL A 124 3.19 2.70 8.01
CA VAL A 124 3.72 4.06 7.87
C VAL A 124 2.73 4.93 7.10
N GLY A 125 2.19 4.44 5.98
CA GLY A 125 1.19 5.15 5.17
C GLY A 125 -0.12 5.43 5.90
N ALA A 126 -0.51 4.56 6.83
CA ALA A 126 -1.71 4.74 7.64
C ALA A 126 -1.50 5.69 8.83
N VAL A 127 -0.32 5.67 9.45
CA VAL A 127 -0.03 6.42 10.69
C VAL A 127 0.44 7.84 10.40
N LEU A 128 1.25 8.06 9.36
CA LEU A 128 1.81 9.38 9.06
C LEU A 128 0.74 10.49 8.88
N PRO A 129 -0.36 10.26 8.13
CA PRO A 129 -1.38 11.27 7.89
C PRO A 129 -2.14 11.68 9.16
N LEU A 130 -2.21 10.81 10.19
CA LEU A 130 -2.92 11.10 11.44
C LEU A 130 -2.39 12.34 12.15
N ARG A 131 -1.06 12.55 12.09
CA ARG A 131 -0.42 13.73 12.69
C ARG A 131 -0.87 15.03 12.03
N TYR A 132 -1.09 15.00 10.72
CA TYR A 132 -1.53 16.14 9.93
C TYR A 132 -3.03 16.39 10.13
N LEU A 133 -3.83 15.33 10.16
CA LEU A 133 -5.26 15.42 10.44
C LEU A 133 -5.52 16.00 11.84
N ALA A 134 -4.77 15.55 12.86
CA ALA A 134 -4.90 16.06 14.22
C ALA A 134 -4.48 17.53 14.36
N ALA A 135 -3.62 18.04 13.47
CA ALA A 135 -3.25 19.44 13.45
C ALA A 135 -4.36 20.31 12.80
N GLU A 136 -4.99 19.81 11.74
CA GLU A 136 -6.09 20.48 11.05
C GLU A 136 -7.36 20.62 11.92
N TYR A 137 -7.66 19.63 12.77
CA TYR A 137 -8.78 19.71 13.72
C TYR A 137 -8.56 20.68 14.90
N ARG A 138 -7.33 21.17 15.11
CA ARG A 138 -6.98 22.07 16.22
C ARG A 138 -6.97 23.55 15.84
N THR A 139 -7.10 23.86 14.55
CA THR A 139 -7.21 25.21 13.99
C THR A 139 -8.66 25.56 13.73
#